data_AF-A0A0R2N0K7-F1
#
_entry.id   AF-A0A0R2N0K7-F1
#
_cell.length_a   1.000
_cell.length_b   1.000
_cell.length_c   1.000
_cell.angle_alpha   90.00
_cell.angle_beta   90.00
_cell.angle_gamma   90.00
#
_symmetry.space_group_name_H-M   'P 1'
#
loop_
_entity.id
_entity.type
_entity.pdbx_description
1 polymer ?
#
loop_
_entity_poly.entity_id
_entity_poly.type
_entity_poly.pdbx_seq_one_letter_code
_entity_poly.pdbx_strand_id
1 'polypeptide(L)' 'MKIVINIVLFILFMTMVILGQQHVGYAGLSVMLIGLAGLLTQLWAYNRNGQRGKF' A
#
# COMPACT_ATOMS: atom_id res chain seq x y z
N MET A 1 -4.63 12.98 12.93
CA MET A 1 -4.60 11.52 13.21
C MET A 1 -4.66 10.63 11.96
N LYS A 2 -5.61 10.82 11.03
CA LYS A 2 -5.78 9.94 9.82
C LYS A 2 -4.57 9.92 8.86
N ILE A 3 -3.81 11.02 8.78
CA ILE A 3 -2.60 11.12 7.94
C ILE A 3 -1.48 10.22 8.45
N VAL A 4 -1.26 10.18 9.77
CA VAL A 4 -0.22 9.34 10.39
C VAL A 4 -0.50 7.87 10.12
N ILE A 5 -1.76 7.44 10.20
CA ILE A 5 -2.19 6.06 9.91
C ILE A 5 -1.88 5.68 8.46
N ASN A 6 -2.18 6.55 7.49
CA ASN A 6 -1.86 6.31 6.08
C ASN A 6 -0.35 6.25 5.82
N ILE A 7 0.46 7.06 6.51
CA ILE A 7 1.91 7.03 6.37
C ILE A 7 2.48 5.71 6.90
N VAL A 8 2.02 5.25 8.06
CA VAL A 8 2.46 3.97 8.65
C VAL A 8 2.08 2.79 7.75
N LEU A 9 0.85 2.75 7.27
CA LEU A 9 0.38 1.71 6.34
C LEU A 9 1.13 1.76 4.99
N PHE A 10 1.48 2.96 4.48
CA PHE A 10 2.33 3.08 3.29
C PHE A 10 3.68 2.39 3.48
N ILE A 11 4.37 2.69 4.58
CA ILE A 11 5.68 2.12 4.89
C ILE A 11 5.59 0.60 5.06
N LEU A 12 4.53 0.11 5.72
CA LEU A 12 4.28 -1.33 5.89
C LEU A 12 4.16 -2.04 4.53
N PHE A 13 3.29 -1.55 3.65
CA PHE A 13 3.11 -2.16 2.33
C PHE A 13 4.37 -2.04 1.46
N MET A 14 5.12 -0.93 1.57
CA MET A 14 6.38 -0.79 0.84
C MET A 14 7.42 -1.81 1.29
N THR A 15 7.57 -2.00 2.60
CA THR A 15 8.51 -2.98 3.16
C THR A 15 8.16 -4.40 2.70
N MET A 16 6.86 -4.70 2.63
CA MET A 16 6.36 -5.99 2.14
C MET A 16 6.73 -6.25 0.67
N VAL A 17 6.63 -5.23 -0.20
CA VAL A 17 7.07 -5.32 -1.61
C VAL A 17 8.58 -5.51 -1.72
N ILE A 18 9.37 -4.80 -0.91
CA ILE A 18 10.84 -4.90 -0.92
C ILE A 18 11.30 -6.28 -0.45
N LEU A 19 10.74 -6.80 0.65
CA LEU A 19 11.08 -8.14 1.16
C LEU A 19 10.65 -9.26 0.21
N GLY A 20 9.54 -9.07 -0.51
CA GLY A 20 9.11 -9.97 -1.56
C GLY A 20 10.15 -10.11 -2.69
N GLN A 21 10.96 -9.07 -2.95
CA GLN A 21 12.01 -9.10 -3.98
C GLN A 21 13.21 -9.98 -3.58
N GLN A 22 13.48 -10.12 -2.28
CA GLN A 22 14.59 -10.95 -1.80
C GLN A 22 14.30 -12.46 -1.93
N HIS A 23 13.03 -12.86 -2.02
CA HIS A 23 12.62 -14.25 -2.23
C HIS A 23 12.14 -14.44 -3.67
N VAL A 24 13.08 -14.71 -4.58
CA VAL A 24 12.78 -14.99 -6.00
C VAL A 24 12.06 -16.34 -6.11
N GLY A 25 10.73 -16.30 -6.16
CA GLY A 25 9.85 -17.46 -6.29
C GLY A 25 8.37 -17.07 -6.28
N TYR A 26 7.48 -18.03 -6.52
CA TYR A 26 6.02 -17.81 -6.52
C TYR A 26 5.50 -17.17 -5.23
N ALA A 27 6.14 -17.47 -4.09
CA ALA A 27 5.81 -16.88 -2.80
C ALA A 27 6.21 -15.39 -2.69
N GLY A 28 7.36 -14.98 -3.23
CA GLY A 28 7.76 -13.57 -3.24
C GLY A 28 6.88 -12.73 -4.17
N LEU A 29 6.48 -13.31 -5.31
CA LEU A 29 5.54 -12.69 -6.26
C LEU A 29 4.17 -12.43 -5.63
N SER A 30 3.60 -13.40 -4.91
CA SER A 30 2.31 -13.22 -4.26
C SER A 30 2.36 -12.16 -3.15
N VAL A 31 3.45 -12.13 -2.39
CA VAL A 31 3.68 -11.09 -1.36
C VAL A 31 3.81 -9.69 -1.99
N MET A 32 4.48 -9.55 -3.14
CA MET A 32 4.52 -8.29 -3.88
C MET A 32 3.13 -7.85 -4.35
N LEU A 33 2.31 -8.78 -4.88
CA LEU A 33 0.95 -8.47 -5.34
C LEU A 33 0.06 -8.00 -4.19
N ILE A 34 0.18 -8.62 -3.01
CA ILE A 34 -0.54 -8.19 -1.80
C ILE A 34 -0.10 -6.80 -1.37
N GLY A 35 1.21 -6.52 -1.34
CA GLY A 35 1.75 -5.19 -1.04
C GLY A 35 1.26 -4.11 -2.02
N LEU A 36 1.28 -4.41 -3.31
CA LEU A 36 0.76 -3.53 -4.36
C LEU A 36 -0.75 -3.27 -4.21
N ALA A 37 -1.55 -4.30 -3.96
CA ALA A 37 -2.99 -4.15 -3.74
C ALA A 37 -3.28 -3.27 -2.51
N GLY A 38 -2.48 -3.40 -1.44
CA GLY A 38 -2.53 -2.54 -0.27
C GLY A 38 -2.21 -1.07 -0.57
N LEU A 39 -1.15 -0.83 -1.35
CA LEU A 39 -0.78 0.51 -1.81
C LEU A 39 -1.87 1.16 -2.69
N LEU A 40 -2.45 0.39 -3.62
CA LEU A 40 -3.57 0.83 -4.47
C LEU A 40 -4.80 1.18 -3.64
N THR A 41 -5.16 0.35 -2.67
CA THR A 41 -6.31 0.58 -1.78
C THR A 41 -6.10 1.85 -0.96
N GLN A 42 -4.89 2.06 -0.45
CA GLN A 42 -4.56 3.25 0.32
C GLN A 42 -4.58 4.52 -0.56
N LEU A 43 -4.03 4.44 -1.77
CA LEU A 43 -4.08 5.54 -2.73
C LEU A 43 -5.53 5.89 -3.08
N TRP A 44 -6.38 4.88 -3.31
CA TRP A 44 -7.79 5.08 -3.59
C TRP A 44 -8.54 5.70 -2.40
N ALA A 45 -8.30 5.22 -1.18
CA ALA A 45 -8.92 5.76 0.03
C ALA A 45 -8.48 7.21 0.32
N TYR A 46 -7.21 7.52 0.08
CA TYR A 46 -6.67 8.87 0.18
C TYR A 46 -7.29 9.78 -0.88
N ASN A 47 -7.32 9.34 -2.13
CA ASN A 47 -7.89 10.09 -3.25
C ASN A 47 -9.40 10.34 -3.07
N ARG A 48 -10.15 9.35 -2.58
CA ARG A 48 -11.59 9.49 -2.30
C ARG A 48 -11.89 10.47 -1.16
N ASN A 49 -11.02 10.54 -0.15
CA ASN A 49 -11.11 11.59 0.87
C ASN A 49 -10.75 12.98 0.33
N GLY A 50 -9.80 13.06 -0.62
CA GLY A 50 -9.50 14.30 -1.34
C GLY A 50 -10.64 14.78 -2.26
N GLN A 51 -11.38 13.85 -2.89
CA GLN A 51 -12.54 14.16 -3.74
C GLN A 51 -13.78 14.59 -2.95
N ARG A 52 -13.89 14.23 -1.66
CA ARG A 52 -14.99 14.64 -0.77
C ARG A 52 -14.99 16.12 -0.37
N GLY A 53 -13.92 16.88 -0.69
CA GLY A 53 -13.83 18.32 -0.48
C GLY A 53 -13.99 19.16 -1.76
N LYS A 54 -14.44 18.55 -2.87
CA LYS A 54 -14.59 19.22 -4.19
C LYS A 54 -16.03 19.30 -4.69
N PHE A 55 -17.02 19.20 -3.81
CA PHE A 55 -18.42 19.50 -4.11
C PHE A 55 -18.97 20.48 -3.06
#